data_AF-A0A8X7NIT0-F1
#
_entry.id   AF-A0A8X7NIT0-F1
#
_cell.length_a   1.000
_cell.length_b   1.000
_cell.length_c   1.000
_cell.angle_alpha   90.00
_cell.angle_beta   90.00
_cell.angle_gamma   90.00
#
_symmetry.space_group_name_H-M   'P 1'
#
loop_
_entity.id
_entity.type
_entity.pdbx_description
1 polymer ?
#
loop_
_entity_poly.entity_id
_entity_poly.type
_entity_poly.pdbx_seq_one_letter_code
_entity_poly.pdbx_strand_id
1 'polypeptide(L)'
;MSEIKTKRPRVRFQVIHYYLIPIVALIVWWGMLIAMLICWGVQGHPIYSFMNGEYQSPVYLSDIGATNLQPLFISCAGFQAIFFVGTLIAGMFLRKTNRIQPYISYHQPRLAIASIILAIIGQLGILFVSIFNTKNFHSVHLTMVGIFIAFIFFSCCCDFGVSFIFGTRPSLLDPVHETVIFGNGRLSNLYFLSFVSKIVWLVVAIVFAACFGYYMKHGDDSLSAKFEWCICFWYGFLLVLWSIDMVPSAIRKFRSKHPELYQTNQYDYEKQSVGANWEDDLHNHARNQSSMIDDQPTFVNSPIMQNQQLAQQQYQPMVQGNEIPANAAYSRQEGVGYTSAPQQAYTVAR
;
A
#
# COMPACT_ATOMS: atom_id res chain seq x y z
N MET A 1 24.63 29.84 -26.19
CA MET A 1 23.31 29.30 -25.82
C MET A 1 23.47 28.61 -24.47
N SER A 2 23.12 29.29 -23.39
CA SER A 2 23.36 28.84 -22.02
C SER A 2 22.38 27.73 -21.62
N GLU A 3 22.90 26.60 -21.15
CA GLU A 3 22.10 25.53 -20.54
C GLU A 3 21.21 26.09 -19.42
N ILE A 4 19.89 26.04 -19.63
CA ILE A 4 18.92 26.29 -18.55
C ILE A 4 18.96 25.05 -17.65
N LYS A 5 19.72 25.15 -16.55
CA LYS A 5 19.75 24.14 -15.48
C LYS A 5 18.39 24.16 -14.77
N THR A 6 17.43 23.40 -15.28
CA THR A 6 16.11 23.23 -14.64
C THR A 6 16.33 22.62 -13.25
N LYS A 7 16.23 23.45 -12.20
CA LYS A 7 16.22 22.98 -10.81
C LYS A 7 15.04 22.03 -10.66
N ARG A 8 15.31 20.74 -10.44
CA ARG A 8 14.27 19.76 -10.10
C ARG A 8 13.47 20.32 -8.91
N PRO A 9 12.14 20.44 -8.99
CA PRO A 9 11.35 20.96 -7.90
C PRO A 9 11.55 20.05 -6.67
N ARG A 10 11.97 20.64 -5.55
CA ARG A 10 12.07 19.92 -4.29
C ARG A 10 10.65 19.66 -3.80
N VAL A 11 10.22 18.41 -3.85
CA VAL A 11 8.92 17.98 -3.30
C VAL A 11 8.98 18.15 -1.79
N ARG A 12 8.28 19.16 -1.26
CA ARG A 12 8.06 19.33 0.18
C ARG A 12 6.75 18.62 0.52
N PHE A 13 6.87 17.42 1.09
CA PHE A 13 5.72 16.70 1.62
C PHE A 13 5.12 17.47 2.81
N GLN A 14 3.80 17.38 2.99
CA GLN A 14 3.15 17.92 4.18
C GLN A 14 3.58 17.12 5.40
N VAL A 15 3.67 17.80 6.55
CA VAL A 15 4.14 17.20 7.81
C VAL A 15 3.26 16.04 8.27
N ILE A 16 1.96 16.03 7.89
CA ILE A 16 0.99 14.99 8.27
C ILE A 16 0.39 14.37 7.02
N HIS A 17 0.61 13.07 6.82
CA HIS A 17 0.06 12.30 5.71
C HIS A 17 -0.07 10.81 6.03
N TYR A 18 -0.79 10.05 5.21
CA TYR A 18 -1.15 8.65 5.49
C TYR A 18 0.02 7.70 5.73
N TYR A 19 1.20 7.95 5.12
CA TYR A 19 2.40 7.13 5.35
C TYR A 19 2.90 7.16 6.80
N LEU A 20 2.45 8.11 7.63
CA LEU A 20 2.80 8.18 9.05
C LEU A 20 2.08 7.15 9.91
N ILE A 21 0.94 6.61 9.46
CA ILE A 21 0.14 5.63 10.22
C ILE A 21 1.03 4.43 10.66
N PRO A 22 1.72 3.73 9.74
CA PRO A 22 2.63 2.65 10.15
C PRO A 22 3.88 3.14 10.88
N ILE A 23 4.34 4.37 10.65
CA ILE A 23 5.51 4.92 11.34
C ILE A 23 5.23 5.18 12.82
N VAL A 24 4.01 5.61 13.17
CA VAL A 24 3.60 5.75 14.57
C VAL A 24 3.62 4.38 15.26
N ALA A 25 3.11 3.33 14.59
CA ALA A 25 3.20 1.96 15.09
C ALA A 25 4.65 1.51 15.29
N LEU A 26 5.54 1.85 14.36
CA LEU A 26 6.96 1.50 14.39
C LEU A 26 7.67 2.15 15.59
N ILE A 27 7.44 3.44 15.80
CA ILE A 27 8.08 4.19 16.89
C ILE A 27 7.67 3.59 18.23
N VAL A 28 6.39 3.26 18.41
CA VAL A 28 5.91 2.65 19.65
C VAL A 28 6.47 1.23 19.82
N TRP A 29 6.50 0.44 18.75
CA TRP A 29 7.05 -0.92 18.76
C TRP A 29 8.54 -0.94 19.11
N TRP A 30 9.38 -0.25 18.33
CA TRP A 30 10.82 -0.19 18.58
C TRP A 30 11.13 0.55 19.88
N GLY A 31 10.38 1.60 20.21
CA GLY A 31 10.53 2.30 21.49
C GLY A 31 10.32 1.36 22.68
N MET A 32 9.30 0.50 22.63
CA MET A 32 9.05 -0.52 23.64
C MET A 32 10.20 -1.53 23.72
N LEU A 33 10.64 -2.10 22.59
CA LEU A 33 11.74 -3.07 22.55
C LEU A 33 13.05 -2.48 23.13
N ILE A 34 13.39 -1.26 22.71
CA ILE A 34 14.58 -0.54 23.18
C ILE A 34 14.45 -0.25 24.68
N ALA A 35 13.28 0.22 25.15
CA ALA A 35 13.07 0.50 26.57
C ALA A 35 13.24 -0.75 27.44
N MET A 36 12.66 -1.88 27.01
CA MET A 36 12.81 -3.15 27.72
C MET A 36 14.27 -3.61 27.78
N LEU A 37 14.99 -3.52 26.66
CA LEU A 37 16.40 -3.90 26.60
C LEU A 37 17.29 -2.98 27.46
N ILE A 38 17.02 -1.67 27.47
CA ILE A 38 17.71 -0.70 28.33
C ILE A 38 17.43 -1.00 29.81
N CYS A 39 16.18 -1.22 30.19
CA CYS A 39 15.82 -1.52 31.57
C CYS A 39 16.53 -2.80 32.06
N TRP A 40 16.57 -3.84 31.23
CA TRP A 40 17.31 -5.07 31.54
C TRP A 40 18.82 -4.83 31.67
N GLY A 41 19.42 -4.05 30.76
CA GLY A 41 20.84 -3.70 30.82
C GLY A 41 21.21 -2.86 32.06
N VAL A 42 20.39 -1.87 32.42
CA VAL A 42 20.58 -1.00 33.61
C VAL A 42 20.46 -1.79 34.91
N GLN A 43 19.62 -2.83 34.94
CA GLN A 43 19.49 -3.75 36.07
C GLN A 43 20.69 -4.70 36.25
N GLY A 44 21.69 -4.64 35.35
CA GLY A 44 22.87 -5.49 35.43
C GLY A 44 22.68 -6.87 34.81
N HIS A 45 21.79 -7.00 33.82
CA HIS A 45 21.51 -8.26 33.10
C HIS A 45 20.96 -9.36 34.03
N PRO A 46 19.87 -9.10 34.77
CA PRO A 46 19.32 -10.06 35.72
C PRO A 46 18.80 -11.32 35.00
N ILE A 47 19.00 -12.48 35.65
CA ILE A 47 18.29 -13.72 35.37
C ILE A 47 17.10 -13.79 36.33
N TYR A 48 15.90 -14.03 35.81
CA TYR A 48 14.68 -13.97 36.61
C TYR A 48 14.42 -15.28 37.37
N SER A 49 13.77 -15.19 38.53
CA SER A 49 13.53 -16.34 39.42
C SER A 49 12.65 -17.44 38.81
N PHE A 50 11.84 -17.11 37.80
CA PHE A 50 11.00 -18.06 37.08
C PHE A 50 11.72 -18.77 35.91
N MET A 51 13.01 -18.48 35.69
CA MET A 51 13.85 -19.09 34.66
C MET A 51 14.73 -20.24 35.22
N ASN A 52 14.35 -20.81 36.37
CA ASN A 52 15.06 -21.90 37.06
C ASN A 52 16.57 -21.69 37.32
N GLY A 53 17.05 -20.45 37.26
CA GLY A 53 18.47 -20.11 37.48
C GLY A 53 19.39 -20.42 36.30
N GLU A 54 18.85 -20.72 35.11
CA GLU A 54 19.67 -20.96 33.93
C GLU A 54 20.26 -19.66 33.37
N TYR A 55 21.56 -19.68 33.09
CA TYR A 55 22.23 -18.52 32.52
C TYR A 55 21.81 -18.30 31.07
N GLN A 56 21.25 -17.13 30.78
CA GLN A 56 20.82 -16.74 29.44
C GLN A 56 21.29 -15.33 29.09
N SER A 57 21.90 -15.17 27.91
CA SER A 57 22.43 -13.87 27.46
C SER A 57 22.25 -13.66 25.95
N PRO A 58 21.35 -12.74 25.52
CA PRO A 58 20.32 -12.06 26.32
C PRO A 58 19.23 -13.02 26.80
N VAL A 59 18.43 -12.59 27.78
CA VAL A 59 17.18 -13.28 28.14
C VAL A 59 16.10 -13.02 27.08
N TYR A 60 15.07 -13.86 27.04
CA TYR A 60 13.94 -13.67 26.13
C TYR A 60 13.24 -12.31 26.38
N LEU A 61 12.77 -11.69 25.30
CA LEU A 61 11.94 -10.49 25.36
C LEU A 61 10.69 -10.76 26.21
N SER A 62 10.07 -11.92 26.00
CA SER A 62 8.90 -12.36 26.76
C SER A 62 9.16 -12.42 28.28
N ASP A 63 10.37 -12.75 28.70
CA ASP A 63 10.74 -12.86 30.12
C ASP A 63 10.93 -11.48 30.75
N ILE A 64 11.56 -10.54 30.05
CA ILE A 64 11.60 -9.14 30.48
C ILE A 64 10.17 -8.57 30.54
N GLY A 65 9.35 -8.89 29.54
CA GLY A 65 7.93 -8.54 29.48
C GLY A 65 7.08 -9.18 30.58
N ALA A 66 7.55 -10.20 31.29
CA ALA A 66 6.85 -10.84 32.41
C ALA A 66 7.14 -10.20 33.78
N THR A 67 7.99 -9.17 33.82
CA THR A 67 8.38 -8.46 35.04
C THR A 67 7.47 -7.25 35.34
N ASN A 68 7.98 -6.26 36.09
CA ASN A 68 7.34 -4.96 36.28
C ASN A 68 7.14 -4.17 34.98
N LEU A 69 7.75 -4.61 33.86
CA LEU A 69 7.58 -4.02 32.54
C LEU A 69 6.37 -4.57 31.76
N GLN A 70 5.63 -5.54 32.32
CA GLN A 70 4.44 -6.08 31.67
C GLN A 70 3.39 -5.02 31.27
N PRO A 71 3.06 -4.01 32.10
CA PRO A 71 2.12 -2.96 31.70
C PRO A 71 2.58 -2.14 30.50
N LEU A 72 3.90 -1.95 30.36
CA LEU A 72 4.51 -1.30 29.19
C LEU A 72 4.35 -2.19 27.95
N PHE A 73 4.57 -3.51 28.09
CA PHE A 73 4.33 -4.45 27.00
C PHE A 73 2.89 -4.40 26.49
N ILE A 74 1.92 -4.52 27.41
CA ILE A 74 0.49 -4.56 27.08
C ILE A 74 0.05 -3.27 26.39
N SER A 75 0.44 -2.13 26.94
CA SER A 75 0.03 -0.81 26.43
C SER A 75 0.61 -0.55 25.04
N CYS A 76 1.90 -0.83 24.84
CA CYS A 76 2.56 -0.63 23.56
C CYS A 76 2.12 -1.65 22.49
N ALA A 77 1.92 -2.93 22.85
CA ALA A 77 1.40 -3.95 21.94
C ALA A 77 -0.02 -3.61 21.48
N GLY A 78 -0.92 -3.23 22.40
CA GLY A 78 -2.28 -2.83 22.08
C GLY A 78 -2.34 -1.56 21.20
N PHE A 79 -1.53 -0.55 21.52
CA PHE A 79 -1.46 0.66 20.71
C PHE A 79 -0.91 0.39 19.30
N GLN A 80 0.18 -0.37 19.20
CA GLN A 80 0.77 -0.78 17.92
C GLN A 80 -0.22 -1.58 17.08
N ALA A 81 -1.01 -2.47 17.68
CA ALA A 81 -2.01 -3.28 17.00
C ALA A 81 -3.05 -2.43 16.25
N ILE A 82 -3.54 -1.35 16.88
CA ILE A 82 -4.52 -0.44 16.28
C ILE A 82 -3.95 0.17 14.99
N PHE A 83 -2.72 0.69 15.03
CA PHE A 83 -2.12 1.33 13.85
C PHE A 83 -1.63 0.33 12.80
N PHE A 84 -1.26 -0.89 13.19
CA PHE A 84 -0.92 -1.97 12.26
C PHE A 84 -2.13 -2.37 11.42
N VAL A 85 -3.25 -2.72 12.07
CA VAL A 85 -4.50 -3.02 11.37
C VAL A 85 -4.99 -1.77 10.60
N GLY A 86 -4.89 -0.59 11.23
CA GLY A 86 -5.20 0.69 10.63
C GLY A 86 -4.42 0.97 9.35
N THR A 87 -3.17 0.50 9.24
CA THR A 87 -2.36 0.62 8.02
C THR A 87 -2.96 -0.16 6.87
N LEU A 88 -3.38 -1.41 7.10
CA LEU A 88 -4.03 -2.24 6.07
C LEU A 88 -5.40 -1.67 5.66
N ILE A 89 -6.21 -1.24 6.63
CA ILE A 89 -7.50 -0.60 6.37
C ILE A 89 -7.31 0.69 5.57
N ALA A 90 -6.37 1.55 5.97
CA ALA A 90 -6.05 2.77 5.24
C ALA A 90 -5.53 2.47 3.84
N GLY A 91 -4.72 1.42 3.66
CA GLY A 91 -4.28 0.95 2.36
C GLY A 91 -5.45 0.55 1.46
N MET A 92 -6.44 -0.18 1.97
CA MET A 92 -7.65 -0.51 1.22
C MET A 92 -8.50 0.72 0.91
N PHE A 93 -8.72 1.60 1.90
CA PHE A 93 -9.49 2.83 1.74
C PHE A 93 -8.88 3.77 0.70
N LEU A 94 -7.56 3.95 0.74
CA LEU A 94 -6.84 4.79 -0.22
C LEU A 94 -6.89 4.21 -1.64
N ARG A 95 -6.97 2.88 -1.80
CA ARG A 95 -7.16 2.25 -3.13
C ARG A 95 -8.58 2.47 -3.64
N LYS A 96 -9.59 2.25 -2.79
CA LYS A 96 -11.01 2.44 -3.15
C LYS A 96 -11.37 3.89 -3.47
N THR A 97 -10.80 4.85 -2.73
CA THR A 97 -11.01 6.28 -3.00
C THR A 97 -10.16 6.81 -4.15
N ASN A 98 -9.53 5.89 -4.91
CA ASN A 98 -8.58 6.21 -5.96
C ASN A 98 -7.62 7.28 -5.45
N ARG A 99 -6.97 7.14 -4.29
CA ARG A 99 -5.95 8.06 -3.69
C ARG A 99 -4.52 7.52 -3.86
N ILE A 100 -4.39 6.20 -3.94
CA ILE A 100 -3.23 5.48 -4.47
C ILE A 100 -3.70 4.58 -5.62
N GLN A 101 -2.78 3.83 -6.24
CA GLN A 101 -3.07 2.94 -7.35
C GLN A 101 -4.31 2.06 -7.06
N PRO A 102 -5.40 2.20 -7.84
CA PRO A 102 -6.60 1.39 -7.66
C PRO A 102 -6.34 -0.07 -8.02
N TYR A 103 -7.25 -0.94 -7.57
CA TYR A 103 -7.17 -2.36 -7.88
C TYR A 103 -7.36 -2.59 -9.38
N ILE A 104 -6.47 -3.41 -9.95
CA ILE A 104 -6.46 -3.81 -11.36
C ILE A 104 -7.08 -5.20 -11.59
N SER A 105 -7.42 -5.92 -10.51
CA SER A 105 -7.94 -7.28 -10.56
C SER A 105 -8.95 -7.55 -9.46
N TYR A 106 -9.99 -8.32 -9.77
CA TYR A 106 -11.03 -8.78 -8.84
C TYR A 106 -10.49 -9.55 -7.62
N HIS A 107 -9.31 -10.17 -7.75
CA HIS A 107 -8.71 -10.93 -6.64
C HIS A 107 -8.04 -10.02 -5.59
N GLN A 108 -7.58 -8.84 -5.98
CA GLN A 108 -6.87 -7.93 -5.07
C GLN A 108 -7.71 -7.43 -3.89
N PRO A 109 -8.96 -6.95 -4.07
CA PRO A 109 -9.78 -6.53 -2.93
C PRO A 109 -10.09 -7.70 -1.99
N ARG A 110 -10.26 -8.92 -2.51
CA ARG A 110 -10.48 -10.13 -1.69
C ARG A 110 -9.26 -10.47 -0.85
N LEU A 111 -8.06 -10.41 -1.45
CA LEU A 111 -6.80 -10.60 -0.74
C LEU A 111 -6.56 -9.52 0.32
N ALA A 112 -6.90 -8.26 0.03
CA ALA A 112 -6.79 -7.17 1.00
C ALA A 112 -7.74 -7.34 2.19
N ILE A 113 -8.98 -7.79 1.96
CA ILE A 113 -9.93 -8.07 3.06
C ILE A 113 -9.42 -9.27 3.89
N ALA A 114 -8.95 -10.33 3.22
CA ALA A 114 -8.37 -11.48 3.91
C ALA A 114 -7.15 -11.09 4.76
N SER A 115 -6.26 -10.24 4.24
CA SER A 115 -5.09 -9.78 5.01
C SER A 115 -5.49 -8.99 6.25
N ILE A 116 -6.52 -8.14 6.16
CA ILE A 116 -7.04 -7.38 7.31
C ILE A 116 -7.59 -8.32 8.39
N ILE A 117 -8.44 -9.29 8.03
CA ILE A 117 -9.04 -10.22 8.99
C ILE A 117 -7.95 -11.05 9.69
N LEU A 118 -7.01 -11.60 8.91
CA LEU A 118 -5.89 -12.37 9.45
C LEU A 118 -4.99 -11.49 10.33
N ALA A 119 -4.74 -10.23 9.94
CA ALA A 119 -3.98 -9.29 10.75
C ALA A 119 -4.67 -9.02 12.09
N ILE A 120 -5.99 -8.83 12.13
CA ILE A 120 -6.72 -8.62 13.38
C ILE A 120 -6.50 -9.81 14.33
N ILE A 121 -6.63 -11.03 13.83
CA ILE A 121 -6.41 -12.25 14.64
C ILE A 121 -4.95 -12.32 15.13
N GLY A 122 -4.00 -12.05 14.25
CA GLY A 122 -2.58 -12.02 14.62
C GLY A 122 -2.25 -10.95 15.66
N GLN A 123 -2.79 -9.74 15.50
CA GLN A 123 -2.57 -8.62 16.42
C GLN A 123 -3.26 -8.84 17.78
N LEU A 124 -4.40 -9.54 17.82
CA LEU A 124 -4.96 -10.04 19.09
C LEU A 124 -4.04 -11.08 19.73
N GLY A 125 -3.39 -11.93 18.92
CA GLY A 125 -2.37 -12.87 19.37
C GLY A 125 -1.25 -12.17 20.14
N ILE A 126 -0.59 -11.16 19.58
CA ILE A 126 0.50 -10.45 20.28
C ILE A 126 0.02 -9.66 21.51
N LEU A 127 -1.20 -9.12 21.48
CA LEU A 127 -1.80 -8.52 22.66
C LEU A 127 -1.98 -9.57 23.78
N PHE A 128 -2.46 -10.77 23.45
CA PHE A 128 -2.58 -11.86 24.41
C PHE A 128 -1.22 -12.40 24.87
N VAL A 129 -0.18 -12.41 24.02
CA VAL A 129 1.21 -12.70 24.43
C VAL A 129 1.66 -11.75 25.54
N SER A 130 1.32 -10.46 25.46
CA SER A 130 1.68 -9.48 26.49
C SER A 130 0.88 -9.62 27.80
N ILE A 131 -0.36 -10.13 27.73
CA ILE A 131 -1.25 -10.33 28.89
C ILE A 131 -0.93 -11.65 29.60
N PHE A 132 -0.87 -12.75 28.85
CA PHE A 132 -0.53 -14.08 29.36
C PHE A 132 1.00 -14.23 29.35
N ASN A 133 1.63 -13.74 30.41
CA ASN A 133 3.09 -13.74 30.53
C ASN A 133 3.69 -15.14 30.73
N THR A 134 5.00 -15.26 30.47
CA THR A 134 5.74 -16.54 30.62
C THR A 134 5.83 -17.01 32.07
N LYS A 135 5.77 -16.09 33.04
CA LYS A 135 5.82 -16.40 34.48
C LYS A 135 4.62 -17.19 34.99
N ASN A 136 3.40 -16.78 34.65
CA ASN A 136 2.16 -17.36 35.19
C ASN A 136 1.48 -18.31 34.20
N PHE A 137 1.63 -18.08 32.89
CA PHE A 137 0.86 -18.75 31.83
C PHE A 137 1.72 -19.20 30.65
N HIS A 138 2.85 -19.86 30.93
CA HIS A 138 3.85 -20.25 29.92
C HIS A 138 3.27 -20.96 28.68
N SER A 139 2.44 -22.01 28.86
CA SER A 139 1.85 -22.74 27.72
C SER A 139 0.89 -21.90 26.88
N VAL A 140 0.13 -21.00 27.53
CA VAL A 140 -0.79 -20.09 26.83
C VAL A 140 0.01 -19.06 26.05
N HIS A 141 1.06 -18.50 26.67
CA HIS A 141 1.98 -17.56 26.03
C HIS A 141 2.53 -18.13 24.73
N LEU A 142 3.14 -19.32 24.77
CA LEU A 142 3.70 -19.98 23.59
C LEU A 142 2.65 -20.25 22.51
N THR A 143 1.44 -20.66 22.91
CA THR A 143 0.33 -20.86 21.96
C THR A 143 -0.07 -19.54 21.28
N MET A 144 -0.13 -18.43 22.03
CA MET A 144 -0.46 -17.11 21.48
C MET A 144 0.64 -16.55 20.57
N VAL A 145 1.91 -16.83 20.86
CA VAL A 145 3.04 -16.52 19.95
C VAL A 145 2.87 -17.28 18.63
N GLY A 146 2.52 -18.57 18.69
CA GLY A 146 2.23 -19.37 17.50
C GLY A 146 1.08 -18.81 16.66
N ILE A 147 -0.03 -18.43 17.30
CA ILE A 147 -1.17 -17.78 16.63
C ILE A 147 -0.74 -16.45 15.99
N PHE A 148 -0.01 -15.61 16.72
CA PHE A 148 0.52 -14.35 16.19
C PHE A 148 1.35 -14.58 14.92
N ILE A 149 2.36 -15.43 14.98
CA ILE A 149 3.27 -15.69 13.86
C ILE A 149 2.50 -16.24 12.65
N ALA A 150 1.64 -17.25 12.85
CA ALA A 150 0.91 -17.89 11.76
C ALA A 150 -0.04 -16.92 11.05
N PHE A 151 -0.86 -16.18 11.81
CA PHE A 151 -1.85 -15.28 11.22
C PHE A 151 -1.21 -14.04 10.59
N ILE A 152 -0.13 -13.48 11.17
CA ILE A 152 0.63 -12.40 10.53
C ILE A 152 1.34 -12.88 9.27
N PHE A 153 1.87 -14.11 9.26
CA PHE A 153 2.46 -14.71 8.07
C PHE A 153 1.45 -14.80 6.91
N PHE A 154 0.27 -15.37 7.15
CA PHE A 154 -0.77 -15.47 6.12
C PHE A 154 -1.30 -14.09 5.71
N SER A 155 -1.44 -13.17 6.66
CA SER A 155 -1.80 -11.77 6.36
C SER A 155 -0.79 -11.13 5.40
N CYS A 156 0.51 -11.28 5.67
CA CYS A 156 1.58 -10.81 4.79
C CYS A 156 1.51 -11.46 3.42
N CYS A 157 1.30 -12.78 3.33
CA CYS A 157 1.16 -13.47 2.05
C CYS A 157 0.00 -12.89 1.21
N CYS A 158 -1.14 -12.62 1.82
CA CYS A 158 -2.28 -12.01 1.15
C CYS A 158 -1.99 -10.57 0.68
N ASP A 159 -1.44 -9.72 1.56
CA ASP A 159 -1.09 -8.34 1.22
C ASP A 159 0.02 -8.26 0.15
N PHE A 160 1.01 -9.15 0.24
CA PHE A 160 2.11 -9.18 -0.72
C PHE A 160 1.66 -9.75 -2.06
N GLY A 161 0.65 -10.63 -2.06
CA GLY A 161 -0.06 -11.05 -3.26
C GLY A 161 -0.74 -9.88 -4.00
N VAL A 162 -1.26 -8.88 -3.27
CA VAL A 162 -1.77 -7.65 -3.88
C VAL A 162 -0.62 -6.88 -4.56
N SER A 163 0.52 -6.74 -3.88
CA SER A 163 1.73 -6.09 -4.42
C SER A 163 2.31 -6.83 -5.63
N PHE A 164 2.27 -8.16 -5.63
CA PHE A 164 2.72 -9.02 -6.74
C PHE A 164 1.91 -8.77 -8.02
N ILE A 165 0.58 -8.66 -7.88
CA ILE A 165 -0.31 -8.39 -9.01
C ILE A 165 0.03 -7.02 -9.64
N PHE A 166 0.34 -6.01 -8.82
CA PHE A 166 0.81 -4.71 -9.33
C PHE A 166 2.18 -4.78 -9.99
N GLY A 167 3.15 -5.47 -9.39
CA GLY A 167 4.50 -5.58 -9.93
C GLY A 167 4.60 -6.37 -11.25
N THR A 168 3.74 -7.37 -11.44
CA THR A 168 3.74 -8.22 -12.64
C THR A 168 3.05 -7.61 -13.85
N ARG A 169 2.08 -6.69 -13.63
CA ARG A 169 1.28 -6.06 -14.69
C ARG A 169 1.48 -4.54 -14.71
N PRO A 170 2.71 -4.05 -14.97
CA PRO A 170 2.98 -2.61 -14.93
C PRO A 170 2.24 -1.82 -16.01
N SER A 171 1.87 -2.43 -17.13
CA SER A 171 1.14 -1.78 -18.23
C SER A 171 -0.31 -1.41 -17.89
N LEU A 172 -0.84 -1.93 -16.79
CA LEU A 172 -2.19 -1.63 -16.29
C LEU A 172 -2.17 -0.63 -15.12
N LEU A 173 -0.98 -0.13 -14.75
CA LEU A 173 -0.84 0.88 -13.71
C LEU A 173 -1.23 2.26 -14.24
N ASP A 174 -1.68 3.13 -13.34
CA ASP A 174 -1.96 4.52 -13.66
C ASP A 174 -0.65 5.22 -14.07
N PRO A 175 -0.62 6.01 -15.18
CA PRO A 175 0.57 6.77 -15.60
C PRO A 175 1.16 7.67 -14.50
N VAL A 176 0.32 8.16 -13.58
CA VAL A 176 0.74 8.97 -12.41
C VAL A 176 1.55 8.13 -11.41
N HIS A 177 1.30 6.83 -11.39
CA HIS A 177 1.89 5.84 -10.50
C HIS A 177 3.00 5.02 -11.20
N GLU A 178 3.24 5.24 -12.49
CA GLU A 178 4.39 4.73 -13.23
C GLU A 178 5.71 5.45 -12.88
N THR A 179 5.79 6.12 -11.72
CA THR A 179 7.00 6.85 -11.33
C THR A 179 8.18 5.89 -11.22
N VAL A 180 9.07 5.98 -12.20
CA VAL A 180 10.30 5.20 -12.26
C VAL A 180 11.32 5.86 -11.35
N ILE A 181 11.75 5.17 -10.29
CA ILE A 181 12.70 5.75 -9.32
C ILE A 181 14.14 5.65 -9.86
N PHE A 182 14.48 4.54 -10.53
CA PHE A 182 15.85 4.22 -10.91
C PHE A 182 15.98 3.60 -12.31
N GLY A 183 16.24 4.39 -13.36
CA GLY A 183 16.55 3.88 -14.71
C GLY A 183 15.35 3.86 -15.67
N ASN A 184 15.49 3.20 -16.83
CA ASN A 184 14.47 3.14 -17.90
C ASN A 184 13.82 1.73 -18.04
N GLY A 185 14.09 0.81 -17.11
CA GLY A 185 13.70 -0.60 -17.22
C GLY A 185 12.45 -0.97 -16.42
N ARG A 186 11.83 -2.10 -16.76
CA ARG A 186 10.65 -2.67 -16.07
C ARG A 186 10.88 -2.98 -14.58
N LEU A 187 12.14 -3.18 -14.18
CA LEU A 187 12.56 -3.43 -12.78
C LEU A 187 12.55 -2.17 -11.90
N SER A 188 12.38 -1.00 -12.50
CA SER A 188 12.52 0.30 -11.85
C SER A 188 11.19 0.89 -11.37
N ASN A 189 10.11 0.13 -11.53
CA ASN A 189 8.79 0.47 -11.06
C ASN A 189 8.71 0.35 -9.52
N LEU A 190 8.26 1.41 -8.86
CA LEU A 190 8.08 1.47 -7.40
C LEU A 190 7.34 0.24 -6.83
N TYR A 191 6.29 -0.23 -7.50
CA TYR A 191 5.48 -1.36 -7.02
C TYR A 191 6.21 -2.69 -7.11
N PHE A 192 7.02 -2.89 -8.15
CA PHE A 192 7.83 -4.08 -8.28
C PHE A 192 8.96 -4.10 -7.25
N LEU A 193 9.65 -2.97 -7.07
CA LEU A 193 10.68 -2.83 -6.04
C LEU A 193 10.11 -3.06 -4.63
N SER A 194 8.94 -2.47 -4.36
CA SER A 194 8.24 -2.67 -3.11
C SER A 194 7.87 -4.14 -2.90
N PHE A 195 7.33 -4.82 -3.92
CA PHE A 195 7.06 -6.26 -3.85
C PHE A 195 8.33 -7.09 -3.54
N VAL A 196 9.44 -6.85 -4.25
CA VAL A 196 10.69 -7.59 -4.03
C VAL A 196 11.21 -7.37 -2.61
N SER A 197 11.21 -6.13 -2.12
CA SER A 197 11.66 -5.82 -0.75
C SER A 197 10.83 -6.55 0.32
N LYS A 198 9.52 -6.69 0.11
CA LYS A 198 8.62 -7.45 1.00
C LYS A 198 8.88 -8.94 0.96
N ILE A 199 9.18 -9.52 -0.20
CA ILE A 199 9.55 -10.94 -0.31
C ILE A 199 10.88 -11.20 0.39
N VAL A 200 11.89 -10.35 0.19
CA VAL A 200 13.16 -10.46 0.92
C VAL A 200 12.92 -10.37 2.42
N TRP A 201 12.09 -9.41 2.86
CA TRP A 201 11.70 -9.27 4.25
C TRP A 201 11.02 -10.55 4.81
N LEU A 202 10.09 -11.13 4.06
CA LEU A 202 9.36 -12.34 4.47
C LEU A 202 10.29 -13.55 4.61
N VAL A 203 11.19 -13.76 3.64
CA VAL A 203 12.15 -14.86 3.67
C VAL A 203 13.05 -14.76 4.89
N VAL A 204 13.60 -13.57 5.17
CA VAL A 204 14.41 -13.33 6.37
C VAL A 204 13.60 -13.56 7.65
N ALA A 205 12.34 -13.12 7.68
CA ALA A 205 11.46 -13.34 8.83
C ALA A 205 11.19 -14.84 9.08
N ILE A 206 10.95 -15.63 8.03
CA ILE A 206 10.78 -17.09 8.13
C ILE A 206 12.05 -17.74 8.67
N VAL A 207 13.23 -17.34 8.18
CA VAL A 207 14.51 -17.86 8.66
C VAL A 207 14.69 -17.57 10.16
N PHE A 208 14.45 -16.34 10.60
CA PHE A 208 14.53 -16.01 12.03
C PHE A 208 13.51 -16.77 12.87
N ALA A 209 12.27 -16.91 12.41
CA ALA A 209 11.23 -17.65 13.13
C ALA A 209 11.57 -19.14 13.24
N ALA A 210 12.12 -19.73 12.17
CA ALA A 210 12.56 -21.11 12.16
C ALA A 210 13.75 -21.34 13.10
N CYS A 211 14.75 -20.44 13.09
CA CYS A 211 15.88 -20.51 14.03
C CYS A 211 15.42 -20.35 15.49
N PHE A 212 14.54 -19.39 15.78
CA PHE A 212 13.93 -19.22 17.09
C PHE A 212 13.25 -20.51 17.56
N GLY A 213 12.32 -21.05 16.77
CA GLY A 213 11.62 -22.30 17.13
C GLY A 213 12.54 -23.52 17.23
N TYR A 214 13.58 -23.60 16.40
CA TYR A 214 14.54 -24.69 16.44
C TYR A 214 15.37 -24.69 17.73
N TYR A 215 15.99 -23.56 18.08
CA TYR A 215 16.84 -23.47 19.27
C TYR A 215 16.04 -23.55 20.57
N MET A 216 14.82 -22.99 20.60
CA MET A 216 13.89 -23.17 21.71
C MET A 216 13.57 -24.64 21.97
N LYS A 217 13.44 -25.46 20.91
CA LYS A 217 13.17 -26.91 21.06
C LYS A 217 14.39 -27.72 21.51
N HIS A 218 15.61 -27.26 21.19
CA HIS A 218 16.85 -27.97 21.52
C HIS A 218 17.47 -27.54 22.87
N GLY A 219 16.85 -26.58 23.57
CA GLY A 219 17.31 -26.11 24.88
C GLY A 219 18.44 -25.07 24.82
N ASP A 220 18.71 -24.50 23.65
CA ASP A 220 19.72 -23.44 23.48
C ASP A 220 19.10 -22.05 23.70
N ASP A 221 18.68 -21.79 24.93
CA ASP A 221 17.84 -20.62 25.24
C ASP A 221 18.50 -19.27 24.95
N SER A 222 19.80 -19.14 25.21
CA SER A 222 20.54 -17.90 24.88
C SER A 222 20.52 -17.60 23.38
N LEU A 223 20.59 -18.62 22.53
CA LEU A 223 20.64 -18.45 21.09
C LEU A 223 19.23 -18.22 20.53
N SER A 224 18.26 -18.95 21.06
CA SER A 224 16.84 -18.75 20.79
C SER A 224 16.39 -17.31 21.12
N ALA A 225 16.76 -16.79 22.29
CA ALA A 225 16.48 -15.42 22.71
C ALA A 225 17.08 -14.38 21.74
N LYS A 226 18.30 -14.61 21.22
CA LYS A 226 18.88 -13.72 20.19
C LYS A 226 18.01 -13.67 18.93
N PHE A 227 17.51 -14.82 18.47
CA PHE A 227 16.63 -14.87 17.32
C PHE A 227 15.25 -14.25 17.59
N GLU A 228 14.72 -14.38 18.80
CA GLU A 228 13.50 -13.66 19.23
C GLU A 228 13.70 -12.14 19.12
N TRP A 229 14.77 -11.61 19.71
CA TRP A 229 15.09 -10.18 19.60
C TRP A 229 15.28 -9.75 18.14
N CYS A 230 16.02 -10.53 17.34
CA CYS A 230 16.23 -10.25 15.93
C CYS A 230 14.91 -10.18 15.16
N ILE A 231 14.00 -11.16 15.31
CA ILE A 231 12.72 -11.15 14.61
C ILE A 231 11.80 -10.03 15.11
N CYS A 232 11.83 -9.69 16.41
CA CYS A 232 11.06 -8.59 16.97
C CYS A 232 11.51 -7.23 16.39
N PHE A 233 12.82 -6.97 16.27
CA PHE A 233 13.28 -5.77 15.58
C PHE A 233 13.00 -5.82 14.08
N TRP A 234 13.19 -6.98 13.44
CA TRP A 234 12.92 -7.19 12.02
C TRP A 234 11.46 -6.91 11.65
N TYR A 235 10.53 -7.28 12.53
CA TYR A 235 9.11 -6.99 12.42
C TYR A 235 8.81 -5.50 12.21
N GLY A 236 9.58 -4.59 12.82
CA GLY A 236 9.39 -3.16 12.59
C GLY A 236 9.68 -2.71 11.15
N PHE A 237 10.60 -3.37 10.43
CA PHE A 237 10.86 -3.02 9.03
C PHE A 237 9.66 -3.27 8.11
N LEU A 238 8.75 -4.19 8.46
CA LEU A 238 7.49 -4.38 7.74
C LEU A 238 6.67 -3.08 7.70
N LEU A 239 6.61 -2.37 8.82
CA LEU A 239 5.89 -1.09 8.92
C LEU A 239 6.56 0.00 8.07
N VAL A 240 7.88 -0.02 7.94
CA VAL A 240 8.59 0.86 7.01
C VAL A 240 8.20 0.55 5.57
N LEU A 241 8.16 -0.72 5.18
CA LEU A 241 7.76 -1.14 3.82
C LEU A 241 6.32 -0.72 3.50
N TRP A 242 5.38 -0.89 4.43
CA TRP A 242 4.01 -0.40 4.25
C TRP A 242 3.90 1.13 4.25
N SER A 243 4.77 1.84 4.97
CA SER A 243 4.85 3.30 4.89
C SER A 243 5.23 3.74 3.47
N ILE A 244 6.21 3.06 2.86
CA ILE A 244 6.66 3.34 1.49
C ILE A 244 5.52 3.13 0.47
N ASP A 245 4.70 2.10 0.63
CA ASP A 245 3.53 1.87 -0.24
C ASP A 245 2.50 3.01 -0.21
N MET A 246 2.46 3.77 0.88
CA MET A 246 1.55 4.90 1.03
C MET A 246 2.11 6.22 0.49
N VAL A 247 3.42 6.32 0.22
CA VAL A 247 4.07 7.53 -0.32
C VAL A 247 3.44 8.05 -1.62
N PRO A 248 3.00 7.20 -2.58
CA PRO A 248 2.31 7.67 -3.80
C PRO A 248 1.12 8.59 -3.52
N SER A 249 0.39 8.41 -2.41
CA SER A 249 -0.73 9.30 -2.05
C SER A 249 -0.25 10.73 -1.74
N ALA A 250 0.95 10.87 -1.17
CA ALA A 250 1.54 12.17 -0.82
C ALA A 250 2.01 12.89 -2.08
N ILE A 251 2.69 12.15 -2.96
CA ILE A 251 3.14 12.63 -4.27
C ILE A 251 1.94 13.13 -5.07
N ARG A 252 0.84 12.39 -5.07
CA ARG A 252 -0.34 12.79 -5.83
C ARG A 252 -1.02 14.04 -5.29
N LYS A 253 -1.13 14.16 -3.96
CA LYS A 253 -1.63 15.39 -3.32
C LYS A 253 -0.75 16.60 -3.66
N PHE A 254 0.57 16.41 -3.67
CA PHE A 254 1.52 17.45 -4.08
C PHE A 254 1.34 17.85 -5.55
N ARG A 255 1.24 16.88 -6.48
CA ARG A 255 0.98 17.13 -7.90
C ARG A 255 -0.31 17.90 -8.13
N SER A 256 -1.39 17.50 -7.45
CA SER A 256 -2.69 18.18 -7.53
C SER A 256 -2.66 19.64 -7.06
N LYS A 257 -1.73 20.00 -6.16
CA LYS A 257 -1.57 21.37 -5.65
C LYS A 257 -0.66 22.23 -6.54
N HIS A 258 0.16 21.60 -7.38
CA HIS A 258 1.15 22.24 -8.24
C HIS A 258 0.98 21.86 -9.72
N PRO A 259 -0.19 22.13 -10.34
CA PRO A 259 -0.44 21.80 -11.75
C PRO A 259 0.56 22.48 -12.70
N GLU A 260 1.12 23.63 -12.33
CA GLU A 260 2.12 24.38 -13.08
C GLU A 260 3.45 23.63 -13.25
N LEU A 261 3.78 22.74 -12.30
CA LEU A 261 5.02 21.95 -12.31
C LEU A 261 4.86 20.62 -13.04
N TYR A 262 3.61 20.18 -13.23
CA TYR A 262 3.26 18.91 -13.84
C TYR A 262 2.13 19.17 -14.84
N GLN A 263 2.48 19.72 -16.01
CA GLN A 263 1.60 19.73 -17.18
C GLN A 263 1.39 18.29 -17.63
N THR A 264 0.51 17.58 -16.93
CA THR A 264 0.00 16.28 -17.35
C THR A 264 -0.91 16.54 -18.55
N ASN A 265 -0.65 15.86 -19.67
CA ASN A 265 -1.54 15.90 -20.82
C ASN A 265 -2.94 15.45 -20.38
N GLN A 266 -3.98 16.19 -20.79
CA GLN A 266 -5.39 15.91 -20.50
C GLN A 266 -5.80 14.43 -20.74
N TYR A 267 -5.09 13.75 -21.64
CA TYR A 267 -5.19 12.31 -21.92
C TYR A 267 -4.91 11.37 -20.73
N ASP A 268 -4.04 11.73 -19.77
CA ASP A 268 -3.74 10.87 -18.63
C ASP A 268 -4.89 10.87 -17.60
N TYR A 269 -5.62 11.98 -17.48
CA TYR A 269 -6.82 12.08 -16.64
C TYR A 269 -8.01 11.34 -17.24
N GLU A 270 -8.15 11.34 -18.58
CA GLU A 270 -9.23 10.64 -19.28
C GLU A 270 -9.01 9.11 -19.29
N LYS A 271 -7.76 8.64 -19.29
CA LYS A 271 -7.44 7.21 -19.02
C LYS A 271 -7.65 6.80 -17.56
N GLN A 272 -7.58 7.74 -16.63
CA GLN A 272 -7.76 7.48 -15.19
C GLN A 272 -9.19 7.05 -14.84
N SER A 273 -10.19 7.47 -15.63
CA SER A 273 -11.58 7.00 -15.47
C SER A 273 -11.79 5.57 -15.98
N VAL A 274 -10.97 5.10 -16.92
CA VAL A 274 -11.13 3.78 -17.56
C VAL A 274 -10.61 2.63 -16.65
N GLY A 275 -9.68 2.90 -15.73
CA GLY A 275 -9.10 1.89 -14.84
C GLY A 275 -9.94 1.51 -13.61
N ALA A 276 -11.03 2.22 -13.35
CA ALA A 276 -11.91 2.00 -12.18
C ALA A 276 -13.19 1.19 -12.51
N ASN A 277 -13.44 0.86 -13.78
CA ASN A 277 -14.75 0.41 -14.24
C ASN A 277 -15.11 -1.04 -13.90
N TRP A 278 -14.28 -1.83 -13.21
CA TRP A 278 -14.65 -3.21 -12.89
C TRP A 278 -15.75 -3.30 -11.82
N GLU A 279 -15.85 -2.32 -10.91
CA GLU A 279 -16.94 -2.19 -9.94
C GLU A 279 -18.22 -1.75 -10.66
N ASP A 280 -18.11 -0.79 -11.59
CA ASP A 280 -19.22 -0.34 -12.41
C ASP A 280 -19.71 -1.43 -13.37
N ASP A 281 -18.82 -2.22 -13.97
CA ASP A 281 -19.15 -3.35 -14.84
C ASP A 281 -19.83 -4.48 -14.05
N LEU A 282 -19.41 -4.76 -12.81
CA LEU A 282 -20.08 -5.72 -11.92
C LEU A 282 -21.48 -5.25 -11.52
N HIS A 283 -21.61 -3.98 -11.13
CA HIS A 283 -22.91 -3.38 -10.82
C HIS A 283 -23.81 -3.35 -12.06
N ASN A 284 -23.26 -3.04 -13.24
CA ASN A 284 -23.99 -3.05 -14.50
C ASN A 284 -24.32 -4.47 -14.98
N HIS A 285 -23.48 -5.48 -14.76
CA HIS A 285 -23.79 -6.88 -15.08
C HIS A 285 -24.83 -7.46 -14.12
N ALA A 286 -24.74 -7.15 -12.82
CA ALA A 286 -25.77 -7.52 -11.84
C ALA A 286 -27.11 -6.80 -12.10
N ARG A 287 -27.07 -5.56 -12.60
CA ARG A 287 -28.26 -4.77 -12.97
C ARG A 287 -28.85 -5.20 -14.33
N ASN A 288 -28.01 -5.51 -15.32
CA ASN A 288 -28.43 -5.99 -16.64
C ASN A 288 -29.03 -7.41 -16.60
N GLN A 289 -28.73 -8.21 -15.57
CA GLN A 289 -29.48 -9.44 -15.30
C GLN A 289 -30.88 -9.20 -14.72
N SER A 290 -31.18 -7.98 -14.25
CA SER A 290 -32.42 -7.67 -13.53
C SER A 290 -33.28 -6.58 -14.18
N SER A 291 -32.86 -5.96 -15.29
CA SER A 291 -33.70 -5.02 -16.04
C SER A 291 -33.28 -4.89 -17.50
N MET A 292 -34.08 -5.46 -18.42
CA MET A 292 -34.30 -4.83 -19.72
C MET A 292 -35.15 -3.58 -19.46
N ILE A 293 -34.55 -2.39 -19.46
CA ILE A 293 -35.17 -1.09 -19.82
C ILE A 293 -34.03 -0.08 -19.95
N ASP A 294 -34.02 0.57 -21.11
CA ASP A 294 -33.12 1.62 -21.58
C ASP A 294 -33.15 2.85 -20.63
N ASP A 295 -31.98 3.32 -20.19
CA ASP A 295 -31.82 4.71 -19.71
C ASP A 295 -30.35 5.15 -19.83
N GLN A 296 -30.11 6.18 -20.64
CA GLN A 296 -28.83 6.84 -20.86
C GLN A 296 -28.43 7.71 -19.64
N PRO A 297 -27.23 7.56 -19.05
CA PRO A 297 -26.81 8.43 -17.95
C PRO A 297 -26.21 9.76 -18.44
N THR A 298 -26.86 10.87 -18.07
CA THR A 298 -26.32 12.24 -18.13
C THR A 298 -25.15 12.42 -17.15
N PHE A 299 -23.99 12.89 -17.66
CA PHE A 299 -22.81 13.22 -16.84
C PHE A 299 -23.01 14.53 -16.07
N VAL A 300 -22.73 14.49 -14.77
CA VAL A 300 -22.74 15.65 -13.86
C VAL A 300 -21.46 16.48 -14.06
N ASN A 301 -21.65 17.77 -14.36
CA ASN A 301 -20.59 18.75 -14.61
C ASN A 301 -19.54 18.80 -13.48
N SER A 302 -18.26 18.65 -13.85
CA SER A 302 -17.14 18.83 -12.91
C SER A 302 -16.84 20.34 -12.71
N PRO A 303 -16.37 20.77 -11.52
CA PRO A 303 -16.04 22.17 -11.22
C PRO A 303 -14.93 22.76 -12.11
N ILE A 304 -14.22 21.92 -12.86
CA ILE A 304 -13.11 22.33 -13.73
C ILE A 304 -13.65 22.94 -15.03
N MET A 305 -14.80 22.48 -15.53
CA MET A 305 -15.40 23.05 -16.75
C MET A 305 -15.83 24.51 -16.55
N GLN A 306 -16.20 24.89 -15.33
CA GLN A 306 -16.63 26.25 -15.01
C GLN A 306 -15.46 27.24 -15.02
N ASN A 307 -14.28 26.82 -14.55
CA ASN A 307 -13.07 27.63 -14.60
C ASN A 307 -12.47 27.72 -16.01
N GLN A 308 -12.71 26.72 -16.86
CA GLN A 308 -12.25 26.72 -18.25
C GLN A 308 -13.09 27.63 -19.14
N GLN A 309 -14.41 27.72 -18.91
CA GLN A 309 -15.27 28.70 -19.59
C GLN A 309 -14.89 30.15 -19.24
N LEU A 310 -14.53 30.42 -17.99
CA LEU A 310 -14.05 31.73 -17.55
C LEU A 310 -12.69 32.09 -18.18
N ALA A 311 -11.79 31.12 -18.31
CA ALA A 311 -10.49 31.33 -18.96
C ALA A 311 -10.62 31.53 -20.49
N GLN A 312 -11.58 30.87 -21.15
CA GLN A 312 -11.84 31.03 -22.57
C GLN A 312 -12.49 32.38 -22.93
N GLN A 313 -13.34 32.92 -22.05
CA GLN A 313 -13.91 34.27 -22.24
C GLN A 313 -12.86 35.39 -22.16
N GLN A 314 -11.73 35.15 -21.49
CA GLN A 314 -10.68 36.16 -21.31
C GLN A 314 -9.67 36.22 -22.46
N TYR A 315 -9.75 35.31 -23.44
CA TYR A 315 -8.82 35.18 -24.56
C TYR A 315 -9.54 35.21 -25.92
N GLN A 316 -10.30 36.27 -26.19
CA GLN A 316 -10.77 36.59 -27.54
C GLN A 316 -9.92 37.72 -28.14
N PRO A 317 -9.14 37.49 -29.22
CA PRO A 317 -8.50 38.59 -29.93
C PRO A 317 -9.56 39.37 -30.72
N MET A 318 -9.49 40.71 -30.65
CA MET A 318 -10.34 41.62 -31.41
C MET A 318 -10.13 41.42 -32.92
N VAL A 319 -11.09 40.80 -33.59
CA VAL A 319 -11.14 40.74 -35.06
C VAL A 319 -12.01 41.90 -35.55
N GLN A 320 -11.36 42.83 -36.24
CA GLN A 320 -11.94 44.02 -36.84
C GLN A 320 -12.45 43.71 -38.26
N GLY A 321 -13.74 44.00 -38.51
CA GLY A 321 -14.31 44.41 -39.81
C GLY A 321 -14.48 43.37 -40.92
N ASN A 322 -15.71 42.87 -41.11
CA ASN A 322 -16.61 43.30 -42.19
C ASN A 322 -17.88 42.43 -42.23
N GLU A 323 -19.04 43.08 -42.11
CA GLU A 323 -20.39 42.57 -42.37
C GLU A 323 -20.50 42.18 -43.87
N ILE A 324 -21.37 41.29 -44.39
CA ILE A 324 -22.85 41.26 -44.50
C ILE A 324 -23.23 39.86 -45.13
N PRO A 325 -24.50 39.40 -45.24
CA PRO A 325 -25.41 38.78 -44.27
C PRO A 325 -25.79 37.32 -44.56
N ALA A 326 -26.55 36.74 -43.62
CA ALA A 326 -27.23 35.45 -43.70
C ALA A 326 -28.33 35.37 -44.78
N ASN A 327 -28.35 34.28 -45.55
CA ASN A 327 -29.54 33.56 -46.02
C ASN A 327 -29.16 32.41 -46.97
N ALA A 328 -29.32 31.16 -46.55
CA ALA A 328 -29.75 30.06 -47.41
C ALA A 328 -30.02 28.81 -46.56
N ALA A 329 -31.30 28.43 -46.51
CA ALA A 329 -31.79 27.19 -45.93
C ALA A 329 -31.36 25.97 -46.76
N TYR A 330 -31.28 24.82 -46.06
CA TYR A 330 -31.55 23.44 -46.51
C TYR A 330 -31.29 23.07 -47.97
N SER A 331 -30.38 22.11 -48.19
CA SER A 331 -30.52 21.06 -49.20
C SER A 331 -29.60 19.87 -48.88
N ARG A 332 -30.22 18.73 -48.56
CA ARG A 332 -29.63 17.39 -48.54
C ARG A 332 -29.52 16.93 -50.00
N GLN A 333 -28.32 16.58 -50.47
CA GLN A 333 -28.15 15.75 -51.67
C GLN A 333 -27.02 14.74 -51.49
N GLU A 334 -27.34 13.52 -51.93
CA GLU A 334 -26.59 12.28 -51.81
C GLU A 334 -25.48 12.16 -52.87
N GLY A 335 -24.49 11.32 -52.53
CA GLY A 335 -23.86 10.42 -53.50
C GLY A 335 -22.60 10.91 -54.22
N VAL A 336 -21.43 10.49 -53.73
CA VAL A 336 -20.29 10.16 -54.60
C VAL A 336 -19.56 8.95 -53.97
N GLY A 337 -19.58 7.84 -54.71
CA GLY A 337 -18.91 6.60 -54.34
C GLY A 337 -17.39 6.71 -54.45
N TYR A 338 -16.69 5.94 -53.61
CA TYR A 338 -15.26 5.70 -53.75
C TYR A 338 -14.98 4.22 -53.96
N THR A 339 -14.14 4.02 -54.96
CA THR A 339 -13.69 2.78 -55.57
C THR A 339 -12.78 1.96 -54.65
N SER A 340 -12.81 0.66 -54.92
CA SER A 340 -12.08 -0.45 -54.31
C SER A 340 -10.57 -0.26 -54.10
N ALA A 341 -10.09 -0.64 -52.91
CA ALA A 341 -8.69 -1.00 -52.65
C ALA A 341 -8.57 -2.54 -52.51
N PRO A 342 -7.48 -3.17 -52.98
CA PRO A 342 -7.37 -4.63 -53.05
C PRO A 342 -7.00 -5.30 -51.71
N GLN A 343 -7.64 -6.44 -51.45
CA GLN A 343 -7.35 -7.37 -50.35
C GLN A 343 -5.95 -8.00 -50.51
N GLN A 344 -5.11 -7.90 -49.48
CA GLN A 344 -3.94 -8.76 -49.31
C GLN A 344 -4.34 -9.97 -48.45
N ALA A 345 -4.21 -11.15 -49.05
CA ALA A 345 -4.41 -12.45 -48.43
C ALA A 345 -3.22 -12.83 -47.55
N TYR A 346 -3.49 -13.35 -46.34
CA TYR A 346 -2.54 -14.14 -45.56
C TYR A 346 -3.10 -15.55 -45.41
N THR A 347 -2.50 -16.49 -46.12
CA THR A 347 -2.73 -17.93 -46.03
C THR A 347 -2.04 -18.50 -44.79
N VAL A 348 -2.81 -19.24 -44.01
CA VAL A 348 -2.35 -20.07 -42.88
C VAL A 348 -1.80 -21.38 -43.44
N ALA A 349 -0.54 -21.71 -43.14
CA ALA A 349 0.02 -23.04 -43.36
C ALA A 349 -0.04 -23.84 -42.05
N ARG A 350 -0.55 -25.07 -42.19
CA ARG A 350 -0.57 -26.14 -41.18
C ARG A 350 0.80 -26.73 -40.95
#